data_AF-A0A523YVF9-F1
#
_entry.id   AF-A0A523YVF9-F1
#
_cell.length_a   1.000
_cell.length_b   1.000
_cell.length_c   1.000
_cell.angle_alpha   90.00
_cell.angle_beta   90.00
_cell.angle_gamma   90.00
#
_symmetry.space_group_name_H-M   'P 1'
#
loop_
_entity.id
_entity.type
_entity.pdbx_description
1 polymer ?
#
loop_
_entity_poly.entity_id
_entity_poly.type
_entity_poly.pdbx_seq_one_letter_code
_entity_poly.pdbx_strand_id
1 'polypeptide(L)'
;VCVVAFALYNVGSGQAVTIDLIWVKFVEVPLITVVFWSFAAGVLVSLLLFISVYIKLSVQLRTARKQARALEGEVTVLRNRPIEESADLLMRSEKQEEKANSPFGTGDRK
;
A
#
# COMPACT_ATOMS: atom_id res chain seq x y z
N VAL A 1 17.04 3.21 -26.63
CA VAL A 1 17.36 2.80 -28.03
C VAL A 1 17.14 3.94 -29.01
N CYS A 2 15.94 4.54 -29.09
CA CYS A 2 15.67 5.62 -30.07
C CYS A 2 16.54 6.88 -29.89
N VAL A 3 16.76 7.36 -28.66
CA VAL A 3 17.60 8.56 -28.40
C VAL A 3 19.05 8.34 -28.79
N VAL A 4 19.58 7.13 -28.56
CA VAL A 4 20.96 6.76 -28.91
C VAL A 4 21.12 6.62 -30.42
N ALA A 5 20.14 6.00 -31.10
CA ALA A 5 20.13 5.90 -32.56
C ALA A 5 20.02 7.29 -33.23
N PHE A 6 19.19 8.18 -32.68
CA PHE A 6 19.07 9.55 -33.13
C PHE A 6 20.38 10.34 -32.94
N ALA A 7 21.04 10.18 -31.78
CA ALA A 7 22.31 10.81 -31.50
C ALA A 7 23.41 10.36 -32.48
N LEU A 8 23.54 9.05 -32.72
CA LEU A 8 24.53 8.50 -33.65
C LEU A 8 24.30 8.98 -35.10
N TYR A 9 23.03 9.10 -35.53
CA TYR A 9 22.70 9.59 -36.86
C TYR A 9 23.01 11.09 -37.05
N ASN A 10 22.90 11.90 -35.99
CA ASN A 10 23.06 13.35 -36.06
C ASN A 10 24.40 13.89 -35.51
N VAL A 11 25.31 13.01 -35.08
CA VAL A 11 26.62 13.40 -34.50
C VAL A 11 27.54 14.11 -35.49
N GLY A 12 27.42 13.82 -36.79
CA GLY A 12 28.32 14.34 -37.83
C GLY A 12 27.79 15.54 -38.62
N SER A 13 26.53 15.95 -38.45
CA SER A 13 25.87 16.90 -39.37
C SER A 13 26.01 18.38 -38.98
N GLY A 14 26.59 18.71 -37.82
CA GLY A 14 26.74 20.10 -37.37
C GLY A 14 25.42 20.87 -37.31
N GLN A 15 24.30 20.16 -37.22
CA GLN A 15 22.97 20.74 -37.39
C GLN A 15 22.62 21.64 -36.20
N ALA A 16 22.72 22.94 -36.45
CA ALA A 16 22.31 23.99 -35.53
C ALA A 16 20.82 24.32 -35.76
N VAL A 17 20.07 24.49 -34.68
CA VAL A 17 18.65 24.83 -34.71
C VAL A 17 18.38 26.03 -33.81
N THR A 18 17.51 26.90 -34.30
CA THR A 18 16.97 28.01 -33.52
C THR A 18 15.77 27.51 -32.73
N ILE A 19 15.81 27.71 -31.42
CA ILE A 19 14.80 27.23 -30.48
C ILE A 19 14.11 28.44 -29.88
N ASP A 20 12.81 28.51 -30.06
CA ASP A 20 11.95 29.51 -29.44
C ASP A 20 11.31 28.88 -28.19
N LEU A 21 11.90 29.13 -27.02
CA LEU A 21 11.26 28.82 -25.74
C LEU A 21 10.33 29.99 -25.37
N ILE A 22 9.25 29.68 -24.66
CA ILE A 22 8.18 30.64 -24.26
C ILE A 22 8.70 32.00 -23.74
N TRP A 23 9.88 32.03 -23.10
CA TRP A 23 10.48 33.25 -22.55
C TRP A 23 11.84 33.63 -23.15
N VAL A 24 12.50 32.75 -23.90
CA VAL A 24 13.89 32.95 -24.36
C VAL A 24 14.10 32.29 -25.72
N LYS A 25 14.71 33.02 -26.64
CA LYS A 25 15.14 32.48 -27.93
C LYS A 25 16.61 32.12 -27.88
N PHE A 26 16.92 30.88 -28.24
CA PHE A 26 18.29 30.43 -28.42
C PHE A 26 18.55 30.22 -29.91
N VAL A 27 19.56 30.90 -30.44
CA VAL A 27 19.92 30.86 -31.87
C VAL A 27 21.14 29.95 -32.04
N GLU A 28 21.15 29.17 -33.12
CA GLU A 28 22.28 28.29 -33.50
C GLU A 28 22.73 27.28 -32.42
N VAL A 29 21.78 26.69 -31.70
CA VAL A 29 22.13 25.66 -30.70
C VAL A 29 22.29 24.30 -31.39
N PRO A 30 23.36 23.53 -31.09
CA PRO A 30 23.50 22.18 -31.61
C PRO A 30 22.31 21.30 -31.24
N LEU A 31 21.69 20.65 -32.22
CA LEU A 31 20.48 19.86 -31.99
C LEU A 31 20.69 18.75 -30.94
N ILE A 32 21.88 18.17 -30.91
CA ILE A 32 22.25 17.10 -29.98
C ILE A 32 22.13 17.52 -28.51
N THR A 33 22.50 18.75 -28.15
CA THR A 33 22.45 19.22 -26.75
C THR A 33 21.00 19.40 -26.30
N VAL A 34 20.14 19.88 -27.20
CA VAL A 34 18.71 20.09 -26.95
C VAL A 34 18.02 18.77 -26.66
N VAL A 35 18.28 17.75 -27.51
CA VAL A 35 17.69 16.42 -27.35
C VAL A 35 18.18 15.75 -26.09
N PHE A 36 19.49 15.87 -25.79
CA PHE A 36 20.07 15.35 -24.55
C PHE A 36 19.39 15.95 -23.31
N TRP A 37 19.29 17.28 -23.23
CA TRP A 37 18.67 17.95 -22.07
C TRP A 37 17.18 17.70 -21.97
N SER A 38 16.46 17.63 -23.09
CA SER A 38 15.03 17.27 -23.10
C SER A 38 14.81 15.85 -22.58
N PHE A 39 15.67 14.91 -22.97
CA PHE A 39 15.64 13.54 -22.46
C PHE A 39 15.97 13.48 -20.97
N ALA A 40 17.06 14.14 -20.55
CA ALA A 40 17.46 14.19 -19.15
C ALA A 40 16.36 14.77 -18.25
N ALA A 41 15.72 15.87 -18.70
CA ALA A 41 14.59 16.46 -18.01
C ALA A 41 13.39 15.50 -17.93
N GLY A 42 13.06 14.81 -19.03
CA GLY A 42 11.99 13.81 -19.05
C GLY A 42 12.24 12.65 -18.08
N VAL A 43 13.47 12.12 -18.03
CA VAL A 43 13.87 11.09 -17.06
C VAL A 43 13.75 11.61 -15.63
N LEU A 44 14.20 12.84 -15.36
CA LEU A 44 14.09 13.43 -14.03
C LEU A 44 12.63 13.60 -13.58
N VAL A 45 11.77 14.12 -14.46
CA VAL A 45 10.33 14.30 -14.17
C VAL A 45 9.65 12.94 -13.95
N SER A 46 9.92 11.95 -14.81
CA SER A 46 9.34 10.60 -14.64
C SER A 46 9.79 9.95 -13.33
N LEU A 47 11.05 10.12 -12.93
CA LEU A 47 11.55 9.63 -11.65
C LEU A 47 10.81 10.27 -10.47
N LEU A 48 10.63 11.59 -10.49
CA LEU A 48 9.91 12.32 -9.43
C LEU A 48 8.44 11.88 -9.33
N LEU A 49 7.77 11.69 -10.48
CA LEU A 49 6.41 11.16 -10.51
C LEU A 49 6.35 9.73 -9.97
N PHE A 50 7.31 8.88 -10.35
CA PHE A 50 7.37 7.50 -9.88
C PHE A 50 7.55 7.42 -8.36
N ILE A 51 8.46 8.21 -7.80
CA ILE A 51 8.67 8.30 -6.34
C ILE A 51 7.38 8.74 -5.64
N SER A 52 6.71 9.75 -6.17
CA SER A 52 5.46 10.27 -5.61
C SER A 52 4.36 9.19 -5.58
N VAL A 53 4.20 8.44 -6.68
CA VAL A 53 3.23 7.34 -6.76
C VAL A 53 3.63 6.20 -5.83
N TYR A 54 4.91 5.85 -5.78
CA TYR A 54 5.43 4.78 -4.94
C TYR A 54 5.15 5.02 -3.44
N ILE A 55 5.36 6.25 -2.97
CA ILE A 55 5.05 6.62 -1.59
C ILE A 55 3.55 6.49 -1.32
N LYS A 56 2.69 6.99 -2.23
CA LYS A 56 1.23 6.85 -2.09
C LYS A 56 0.79 5.38 -2.03
N LEU A 57 1.32 4.54 -2.92
CA LEU A 57 1.05 3.10 -2.93
C LEU A 57 1.52 2.42 -1.64
N SER A 58 2.69 2.79 -1.12
CA SER A 58 3.24 2.22 0.11
C SER A 58 2.35 2.51 1.32
N VAL A 59 1.85 3.74 1.42
CA VAL A 59 0.89 4.12 2.48
C VAL A 59 -0.42 3.35 2.32
N GLN A 60 -0.98 3.30 1.11
CA GLN A 60 -2.22 2.57 0.81
C GLN A 60 -2.11 1.08 1.14
N LEU A 61 -0.95 0.46 0.87
CA LEU A 61 -0.70 -0.95 1.16
C LEU A 61 -0.64 -1.20 2.67
N ARG A 62 -0.05 -0.27 3.43
CA ARG A 62 -0.02 -0.35 4.90
C ARG A 62 -1.42 -0.20 5.50
N THR A 63 -2.24 0.73 4.99
CA THR A 63 -3.62 0.90 5.46
C THR A 63 -4.48 -0.30 5.10
N ALA A 64 -4.38 -0.81 3.87
CA ALA A 64 -5.12 -1.98 3.42
C ALA A 64 -4.79 -3.23 4.27
N ARG A 65 -3.51 -3.47 4.57
CA ARG A 65 -3.09 -4.57 5.47
C ARG A 65 -3.65 -4.42 6.88
N LYS A 66 -3.69 -3.20 7.43
CA LYS A 66 -4.28 -2.95 8.76
C LYS A 66 -5.78 -3.25 8.76
N GLN A 67 -6.49 -2.80 7.73
CA GLN A 67 -7.93 -3.07 7.59
C GLN A 67 -8.22 -4.56 7.43
N ALA A 68 -7.44 -5.26 6.61
CA ALA A 68 -7.57 -6.71 6.46
C ALA A 68 -7.40 -7.45 7.80
N ARG A 69 -6.36 -7.11 8.57
CA ARG A 69 -6.15 -7.71 9.91
C ARG A 69 -7.26 -7.37 10.90
N ALA A 70 -7.81 -6.15 10.85
CA ALA A 70 -8.93 -5.77 11.70
C ALA A 70 -10.18 -6.61 11.39
N LEU A 71 -10.51 -6.75 10.10
CA LEU A 71 -11.61 -7.60 9.63
C LEU A 71 -11.39 -9.08 10.01
N GLU A 72 -10.19 -9.61 9.82
CA GLU A 72 -9.85 -10.98 10.24
C GLU A 72 -10.03 -11.17 11.77
N GLY A 73 -9.65 -10.16 12.56
CA GLY A 73 -9.87 -10.14 14.00
C GLY A 73 -11.37 -10.14 14.36
N GLU A 74 -12.16 -9.29 13.72
CA GLU A 74 -13.61 -9.23 13.93
C GLU A 74 -14.29 -10.58 13.59
N VAL A 75 -13.95 -11.19 12.45
CA VAL A 75 -14.46 -12.50 12.07
C VAL A 75 -14.06 -13.56 13.10
N THR A 76 -12.84 -13.52 13.60
CA THR A 76 -12.35 -14.46 14.62
C THR A 76 -13.13 -14.30 15.94
N VAL A 77 -13.36 -13.07 16.38
CA VAL A 77 -14.15 -12.77 17.58
C VAL A 77 -15.59 -13.24 17.41
N LEU A 78 -16.22 -12.93 16.27
CA LEU A 78 -17.58 -13.36 15.98
C LEU A 78 -17.72 -14.88 15.92
N ARG A 79 -16.69 -15.59 15.45
CA ARG A 79 -16.66 -17.05 15.44
C ARG A 79 -16.46 -17.64 16.84
N ASN A 80 -15.66 -17.01 17.69
CA ASN A 80 -15.36 -17.53 19.02
C ASN A 80 -16.46 -17.23 20.03
N ARG A 81 -17.22 -16.15 19.86
CA ARG A 81 -18.37 -15.79 20.71
C ARG A 81 -19.40 -16.91 20.94
N PRO A 82 -19.91 -17.60 19.90
CA PRO A 82 -20.86 -18.70 20.11
C PRO A 82 -20.22 -19.91 20.81
N ILE A 83 -18.91 -20.12 20.68
CA ILE A 83 -18.19 -21.21 21.36
C ILE A 83 -18.05 -20.90 22.86
N GLU A 84 -17.68 -19.66 23.21
CA GLU A 84 -17.63 -19.21 24.59
C GLU A 84 -19.00 -19.28 25.26
N GLU A 85 -20.06 -18.82 24.60
CA GLU A 85 -21.42 -18.90 25.13
C GLU A 85 -21.87 -20.36 25.36
N SER A 86 -21.52 -21.26 24.44
CA SER A 86 -21.78 -22.69 24.59
C SER A 86 -21.02 -23.31 25.77
N ALA A 87 -19.75 -22.96 25.95
CA ALA A 87 -18.90 -23.47 27.02
C ALA A 87 -19.36 -22.97 28.40
N ASP A 88 -19.78 -21.70 28.49
CA ASP A 88 -20.27 -21.10 29.74
C ASP A 88 -21.61 -21.71 30.17
N LEU A 89 -22.49 -22.03 29.21
CA LEU A 89 -23.73 -22.78 29.46
C LEU A 89 -23.45 -24.19 29.98
N LEU A 90 -22.49 -24.91 29.39
CA LEU A 90 -22.09 -26.25 29.84
C LEU A 90 -21.51 -26.25 31.26
N MET A 91 -20.58 -25.33 31.57
CA MET A 91 -20.04 -25.19 32.92
C MET A 91 -21.12 -24.85 33.96
N ARG A 92 -22.16 -24.12 33.56
CA ARG A 92 -23.28 -23.77 34.44
C ARG A 92 -24.20 -24.96 34.70
N SER A 93 -24.43 -25.83 33.72
CA SER A 93 -25.16 -27.09 33.91
C SER A 93 -24.40 -28.06 34.81
N GLU A 94 -23.09 -28.22 34.63
CA GLU A 94 -22.26 -29.09 35.49
C GLU A 94 -22.30 -28.65 36.95
N LYS A 95 -22.17 -27.34 37.22
CA LYS A 95 -22.29 -26.78 38.58
C LYS A 95 -23.67 -26.96 39.21
N GLN A 96 -24.74 -27.04 38.40
CA GLN A 96 -26.09 -27.30 38.91
C GLN A 96 -26.28 -28.78 39.25
N GLU A 97 -25.78 -29.69 38.41
CA GLU A 97 -25.82 -31.13 38.67
C GLU A 97 -24.97 -31.52 39.89
N GLU A 98 -23.79 -30.90 40.04
CA GLU A 98 -22.91 -31.13 41.20
C GLU A 98 -23.55 -30.63 42.51
N LYS A 99 -24.30 -29.52 42.47
CA LYS A 99 -25.10 -29.05 43.61
C LYS A 99 -26.31 -29.94 43.90
N ALA A 100 -26.95 -30.50 42.88
CA ALA A 100 -28.10 -31.38 43.04
C ALA A 100 -27.71 -32.76 43.61
N ASN A 101 -26.52 -33.25 43.25
CA ASN A 101 -25.99 -34.53 43.74
C ASN A 101 -25.13 -34.39 45.01
N SER A 102 -24.99 -33.18 45.56
CA SER A 102 -24.24 -32.95 46.80
C SER A 102 -25.03 -33.44 48.02
N PRO A 103 -24.50 -34.39 48.81
CA PRO A 103 -25.16 -34.92 50.01
C PRO A 103 -25.20 -33.92 51.18
N PHE A 104 -24.68 -32.70 51.02
CA PHE A 104 -24.60 -31.67 52.06
C PHE A 104 -25.61 -30.51 51.89
N GLY A 105 -26.52 -30.58 50.90
CA GLY A 105 -27.41 -29.47 50.53
C GLY A 105 -28.68 -29.27 51.36
N THR A 106 -29.01 -30.17 52.29
CA THR A 106 -30.27 -30.12 53.04
C THR A 106 -29.99 -29.90 54.53
N GLY A 107 -29.56 -28.70 54.88
CA GLY A 107 -29.33 -28.32 56.28
C GLY A 107 -29.53 -26.82 56.47
N ASP A 108 -30.46 -26.48 57.36
CA ASP A 108 -30.73 -25.16 57.91
C ASP A 108 -31.46 -24.12 57.06
N ARG A 109 -32.79 -24.09 57.25
CA ARG A 109 -33.47 -22.88 57.73
C ARG A 109 -34.50 -23.26 58.80
N LYS A 110 -34.18 -22.97 60.06
CA LYS A 110 -35.17 -22.66 61.12
C LYS A 110 -35.04 -21.18 61.46
#